data_AF-A0A0Q5ZV16-F1
#
_entry.id   AF-A0A0Q5ZV16-F1
#
_cell.length_a   1.000
_cell.length_b   1.000
_cell.length_c   1.000
_cell.angle_alpha   90.00
_cell.angle_beta   90.00
_cell.angle_gamma   90.00
#
_symmetry.space_group_name_H-M   'P 1'
#
loop_
_entity.id
_entity.type
_entity.pdbx_description
1 polymer ?
#
loop_
_entity_poly.entity_id
_entity_poly.type
_entity_poly.pdbx_seq_one_letter_code
_entity_poly.pdbx_strand_id
1 'polypeptide(L)'
;MKPLRASALLFFWSTLFLSQRLSDSTRCENLQKKDSADYFQMKKESRGVNYDRLSEKIISDIDSTELTQPSLVVEIRDYYMLKKPIFNMEPCKCCFEQLAANPVYNDTNFWTPKNIKKIVKKFKINVIPQNATFGYFFYEKASDGEKSKLKKIYRKSKRQKSGIYKDRSPDQQQFYYYPFNSKENITLIDQYPNINFTTLRLYIRNEVGNKVSVEYRYDVDNMSRKSVVKLYQYKNGDWKDITRQEYGHD
;
A
#
# COMPACT_ATOMS: atom_id res chain seq x y z
N MET A 1 38.48 31.35 -49.81
CA MET A 1 39.08 30.63 -48.66
C MET A 1 39.35 31.68 -47.58
N LYS A 2 38.88 31.61 -46.32
CA LYS A 2 38.58 30.49 -45.41
C LYS A 2 37.34 30.82 -44.54
N PRO A 3 36.44 29.87 -44.26
CA PRO A 3 35.46 30.00 -43.18
C PRO A 3 36.09 29.44 -41.89
N LEU A 4 36.21 30.26 -40.85
CA LEU A 4 36.78 29.82 -39.57
C LEU A 4 36.09 30.52 -38.39
N ARG A 5 34.76 30.51 -38.38
CA ARG A 5 33.95 31.01 -37.24
C ARG A 5 32.68 30.20 -36.94
N ALA A 6 32.57 28.96 -37.43
CA ALA A 6 31.42 28.09 -37.13
C ALA A 6 31.68 27.04 -36.02
N SER A 7 32.94 26.78 -35.64
CA SER A 7 33.27 25.65 -34.74
C SER A 7 33.17 25.94 -33.23
N ALA A 8 33.17 27.21 -32.80
CA ALA A 8 33.16 27.53 -31.37
C ALA A 8 31.76 27.44 -30.73
N LEU A 9 30.69 27.74 -31.47
CA LEU A 9 29.31 27.67 -30.98
C LEU A 9 28.79 26.22 -30.86
N LEU A 10 29.26 25.30 -31.72
CA LEU A 10 28.90 23.88 -31.65
C LEU A 10 29.56 23.14 -30.47
N PHE A 11 30.72 23.62 -29.99
CA PHE A 11 31.39 23.05 -28.81
C PHE A 11 30.70 23.45 -27.49
N PHE A 12 30.09 24.63 -27.41
CA PHE A 12 29.40 25.08 -26.20
C PHE A 12 28.03 24.42 -26.00
N TRP A 13 27.36 24.01 -27.08
CA TRP A 13 26.07 23.34 -27.00
C TRP A 13 26.20 21.85 -26.67
N SER A 14 27.28 21.19 -27.10
CA SER A 14 27.50 19.76 -26.80
C SER A 14 27.87 19.48 -25.33
N THR A 15 28.53 20.41 -24.64
CA THR A 15 28.86 20.26 -23.21
C THR A 15 27.65 20.46 -22.29
N LEU A 16 26.70 21.32 -22.66
CA LEU A 16 25.44 21.49 -21.93
C LEU A 16 24.55 20.24 -22.02
N PHE A 17 24.47 19.60 -23.19
CA PHE A 17 23.74 18.34 -23.37
C PHE A 17 24.42 17.14 -22.69
N LEU A 18 25.76 17.07 -22.66
CA LEU A 18 26.47 16.02 -21.88
C LEU A 18 26.31 16.23 -20.37
N SER A 19 26.36 17.46 -19.88
CA SER A 19 26.20 17.80 -18.46
C SER A 19 24.81 17.38 -17.93
N GLN A 20 23.74 17.66 -18.68
CA GLN A 20 22.38 17.25 -18.31
C GLN A 20 22.20 15.72 -18.29
N ARG A 21 22.80 15.00 -19.25
CA ARG A 21 22.77 13.52 -19.26
C ARG A 21 23.57 12.89 -18.12
N LEU A 22 24.74 13.44 -17.78
CA LEU A 22 25.57 12.97 -16.67
C LEU A 22 24.91 13.25 -15.30
N SER A 23 24.25 14.40 -15.15
CA SER A 23 23.55 14.76 -13.91
C SER A 23 22.38 13.82 -13.61
N ASP A 24 21.68 13.34 -14.64
CA ASP A 24 20.57 12.39 -14.47
C ASP A 24 21.07 11.00 -14.05
N SER A 25 22.14 10.47 -14.65
CA SER A 25 22.71 9.15 -14.28
C SER A 25 23.25 9.10 -12.85
N THR A 26 24.05 10.09 -12.44
CA THR A 26 24.63 10.17 -11.08
C THR A 26 23.53 10.29 -10.03
N ARG A 27 22.47 11.06 -10.33
CA ARG A 27 21.30 11.17 -9.46
C ARG A 27 20.58 9.83 -9.30
N CYS A 28 20.38 9.09 -10.39
CA CYS A 28 19.74 7.78 -10.34
C CYS A 28 20.57 6.76 -9.55
N GLU A 29 21.89 6.72 -9.76
CA GLU A 29 22.79 5.86 -8.99
C GLU A 29 22.75 6.19 -7.50
N ASN A 30 22.75 7.47 -7.14
CA ASN A 30 22.66 7.89 -5.73
C ASN A 30 21.33 7.49 -5.11
N LEU A 31 20.22 7.60 -5.84
CA LEU A 31 18.91 7.13 -5.39
C LEU A 31 18.88 5.61 -5.21
N GLN A 32 19.46 4.84 -6.13
CA GLN A 32 19.54 3.38 -6.03
C GLN A 32 20.42 2.94 -4.85
N LYS A 33 21.58 3.59 -4.65
CA LYS A 33 22.47 3.33 -3.51
C LYS A 33 21.75 3.63 -2.20
N LYS A 34 21.03 4.75 -2.11
CA LYS A 34 20.25 5.11 -0.94
C LYS A 34 19.12 4.10 -0.68
N ASP A 35 18.34 3.76 -1.69
CA ASP A 35 17.26 2.78 -1.59
C ASP A 35 17.78 1.41 -1.11
N SER A 36 18.89 0.95 -1.68
CA SER A 36 19.54 -0.29 -1.23
C SER A 36 20.02 -0.20 0.22
N ALA A 37 20.64 0.92 0.61
CA ALA A 37 21.09 1.14 1.99
C ALA A 37 19.92 1.15 2.98
N ASP A 38 18.85 1.89 2.66
CA ASP A 38 17.63 1.96 3.46
C ASP A 38 16.98 0.57 3.58
N TYR A 39 16.90 -0.20 2.49
CA TYR A 39 16.42 -1.59 2.50
C TYR A 39 17.18 -2.46 3.50
N PHE A 40 18.51 -2.53 3.36
CA PHE A 40 19.33 -3.38 4.20
C PHE A 40 19.29 -2.93 5.66
N GLN A 41 19.27 -1.62 5.91
CA GLN A 41 19.14 -1.05 7.24
C GLN A 41 17.80 -1.43 7.88
N MET A 42 16.67 -1.25 7.18
CA MET A 42 15.35 -1.66 7.68
C MET A 42 15.29 -3.15 7.98
N LYS A 43 15.81 -4.01 7.08
CA LYS A 43 15.88 -5.46 7.32
C LYS A 43 16.71 -5.80 8.55
N LYS A 44 17.82 -5.10 8.78
CA LYS A 44 18.67 -5.29 9.97
C LYS A 44 17.94 -4.87 11.25
N GLU A 45 17.33 -3.68 11.25
CA GLU A 45 16.61 -3.12 12.42
C GLU A 45 15.36 -3.94 12.80
N SER A 46 14.69 -4.55 11.83
CA SER A 46 13.49 -5.35 12.04
C SER A 46 13.70 -6.64 12.84
N ARG A 47 14.95 -7.05 13.04
CA ARG A 47 15.28 -8.29 13.75
C ARG A 47 14.82 -8.18 15.20
N GLY A 48 13.91 -9.08 15.61
CA GLY A 48 13.35 -9.10 16.97
C GLY A 48 12.21 -8.10 17.19
N VAL A 49 11.73 -7.42 16.15
CA VAL A 49 10.58 -6.50 16.25
C VAL A 49 9.27 -7.28 16.24
N ASN A 50 8.38 -6.97 17.19
CA ASN A 50 7.07 -7.60 17.27
C ASN A 50 6.03 -6.85 16.42
N TYR A 51 5.85 -7.28 15.17
CA TYR A 51 4.89 -6.67 14.25
C TYR A 51 3.42 -7.05 14.51
N ASP A 52 3.14 -8.09 15.31
CA ASP A 52 1.75 -8.42 15.67
C ASP A 52 1.12 -7.28 16.50
N ARG A 53 1.91 -6.65 17.37
CA ARG A 53 1.49 -5.47 18.14
C ARG A 53 1.27 -4.24 17.27
N LEU A 54 2.02 -4.09 16.17
CA LEU A 54 1.77 -3.03 15.20
C LEU A 54 0.40 -3.22 14.54
N SER A 55 0.08 -4.43 14.10
CA SER A 55 -1.26 -4.70 13.54
C SER A 55 -2.37 -4.42 14.54
N GLU A 56 -2.16 -4.70 15.84
CA GLU A 56 -3.09 -4.35 16.91
C GLU A 56 -3.33 -2.84 16.99
N LYS A 57 -2.26 -2.03 16.96
CA LYS A 57 -2.35 -0.57 16.94
C LYS A 57 -3.08 -0.06 15.70
N ILE A 58 -2.71 -0.56 14.52
CA ILE A 58 -3.36 -0.14 13.27
C ILE A 58 -4.87 -0.43 13.31
N ILE A 59 -5.28 -1.62 13.76
CA ILE A 59 -6.71 -1.96 13.91
C ILE A 59 -7.39 -1.10 14.99
N SER A 60 -6.66 -0.77 16.07
CA SER A 60 -7.15 0.11 17.12
C SER A 60 -7.43 1.52 16.61
N ASP A 61 -6.66 2.00 15.64
CA ASP A 61 -6.73 3.37 15.13
C ASP A 61 -7.68 3.53 13.93
N ILE A 62 -8.25 2.43 13.40
CA ILE A 62 -9.36 2.51 12.45
C ILE A 62 -10.54 3.22 13.13
N ASP A 63 -11.01 4.28 12.47
CA ASP A 63 -12.12 5.12 12.90
C ASP A 63 -13.45 4.41 12.60
N SER A 64 -14.17 4.03 13.66
CA SER A 64 -15.45 3.35 13.53
C SER A 64 -16.55 4.24 12.96
N THR A 65 -16.43 5.57 13.09
CA THR A 65 -17.44 6.51 12.59
C THR A 65 -17.49 6.55 11.07
N GLU A 66 -16.37 6.16 10.42
CA GLU A 66 -16.25 6.06 8.98
C GLU A 66 -16.83 4.73 8.42
N LEU A 67 -17.14 3.75 9.29
CA LEU A 67 -17.64 2.42 8.92
C LEU A 67 -19.17 2.38 8.91
N THR A 68 -19.77 2.90 7.83
CA THR A 68 -21.22 3.12 7.73
C THR A 68 -22.01 1.92 7.22
N GLN A 69 -21.34 0.88 6.70
CA GLN A 69 -21.99 -0.27 6.07
C GLN A 69 -21.80 -1.57 6.86
N PRO A 70 -22.64 -2.60 6.68
CA PRO A 70 -22.48 -3.90 7.35
C PRO A 70 -21.28 -4.73 6.89
N SER A 71 -20.66 -4.33 5.78
CA SER A 71 -19.48 -4.98 5.20
C SER A 71 -18.35 -3.98 5.02
N LEU A 72 -17.13 -4.41 5.28
CA LEU A 72 -15.91 -3.64 5.11
C LEU A 72 -14.99 -4.36 4.13
N VAL A 73 -14.76 -3.72 2.99
CA VAL A 73 -13.70 -4.10 2.05
C VAL A 73 -12.42 -3.44 2.50
N VAL A 74 -11.40 -4.23 2.85
CA VAL A 74 -10.11 -3.70 3.28
C VAL A 74 -9.06 -3.98 2.22
N GLU A 75 -8.44 -2.92 1.74
CA GLU A 75 -7.38 -2.97 0.77
C GLU A 75 -6.07 -2.49 1.40
N ILE A 76 -5.01 -3.29 1.30
CA ILE A 76 -3.67 -2.88 1.74
C ILE A 76 -2.84 -2.60 0.50
N ARG A 77 -2.44 -1.35 0.34
CA ARG A 77 -1.52 -0.93 -0.70
C ARG A 77 -0.17 -0.64 -0.07
N ASP A 78 0.89 -0.95 -0.80
CA ASP A 78 2.13 -0.25 -0.57
C ASP A 78 1.92 1.23 -0.94
N TYR A 79 2.54 2.14 -0.20
CA TYR A 79 2.53 3.59 -0.46
C TYR A 79 3.28 3.91 -1.77
N TYR A 80 2.80 3.38 -2.88
CA TYR A 80 3.40 3.52 -4.21
C TYR A 80 2.60 4.50 -5.08
N MET A 81 1.30 4.67 -4.83
CA MET A 81 0.43 5.44 -5.72
C MET A 81 0.38 6.95 -5.44
N LEU A 82 0.78 7.42 -4.25
CA LEU A 82 0.65 8.83 -3.85
C LEU A 82 1.98 9.61 -3.81
N LYS A 83 3.11 8.94 -4.02
CA LYS A 83 4.37 9.57 -4.43
C LYS A 83 4.80 9.03 -5.79
N LYS A 84 3.94 9.22 -6.80
CA LYS A 84 4.52 9.78 -8.03
C LYS A 84 5.24 11.05 -7.58
N PRO A 85 6.56 11.21 -7.81
CA PRO A 85 7.15 12.52 -7.62
C PRO A 85 6.24 13.51 -8.34
N ILE A 86 6.05 14.70 -7.75
CA ILE A 86 5.22 15.78 -8.29
C ILE A 86 5.61 16.13 -9.75
N PHE A 87 6.71 15.57 -10.25
CA PHE A 87 7.10 15.48 -11.66
C PHE A 87 6.80 14.08 -12.24
N ASN A 88 5.59 13.88 -12.76
CA ASN A 88 5.22 12.65 -13.44
C ASN A 88 4.79 12.91 -14.89
N MET A 89 5.73 13.42 -15.70
CA MET A 89 5.70 13.33 -17.17
C MET A 89 7.13 13.40 -17.75
N GLU A 90 8.00 12.46 -17.41
CA GLU A 90 9.15 12.14 -18.27
C GLU A 90 9.35 10.62 -18.32
N PRO A 91 9.68 10.04 -19.49
CA PRO A 91 9.98 8.62 -19.62
C PRO A 91 11.11 8.27 -18.64
N CYS A 92 10.83 7.27 -17.81
CA CYS A 92 11.60 6.81 -16.66
C CYS A 92 13.11 7.11 -16.70
N LYS A 93 13.53 8.29 -16.19
CA LYS A 93 14.94 8.67 -16.09
C LYS A 93 15.72 7.81 -15.08
N CYS A 94 15.05 7.22 -14.08
CA CYS A 94 15.64 6.31 -13.11
C CYS A 94 14.81 5.02 -12.96
N CYS A 95 14.98 4.07 -13.85
CA CYS A 95 14.29 2.77 -13.85
C CYS A 95 15.09 1.70 -13.11
N PHE A 96 15.30 1.87 -11.80
CA PHE A 96 15.86 0.80 -10.96
C PHE A 96 14.76 0.17 -10.09
N GLU A 97 14.92 -1.12 -9.80
CA GLU A 97 14.03 -1.83 -8.88
C GLU A 97 14.20 -1.23 -7.47
N GLN A 98 13.13 -0.68 -6.91
CA GLN A 98 13.12 -0.18 -5.54
C GLN A 98 13.04 -1.37 -4.58
N LEU A 99 14.11 -1.59 -3.84
CA LEU A 99 14.22 -2.64 -2.83
C LEU A 99 13.55 -2.19 -1.53
N ALA A 100 13.64 -0.91 -1.16
CA ALA A 100 13.17 -0.38 0.13
C ALA A 100 11.64 -0.35 0.29
N ALA A 101 10.86 -0.81 -0.69
CA ALA A 101 9.41 -0.87 -0.60
C ALA A 101 8.95 -1.95 0.38
N ASN A 102 8.36 -1.50 1.50
CA ASN A 102 7.78 -2.31 2.57
C ASN A 102 8.47 -3.66 2.89
N PRO A 103 9.81 -3.66 3.10
CA PRO A 103 10.60 -4.89 3.16
C PRO A 103 10.42 -5.67 4.47
N VAL A 104 9.72 -5.09 5.46
CA VAL A 104 9.58 -5.63 6.81
C VAL A 104 8.13 -5.78 7.27
N TYR A 105 7.23 -4.85 6.91
CA TYR A 105 5.81 -4.91 7.26
C TYR A 105 4.92 -4.55 6.07
N ASN A 106 4.08 -5.50 5.66
CA ASN A 106 3.17 -5.41 4.51
C ASN A 106 1.86 -6.19 4.76
N ASP A 107 1.08 -6.38 3.70
CA ASP A 107 -0.21 -7.09 3.72
C ASP A 107 -0.12 -8.52 4.29
N THR A 108 1.00 -9.21 4.08
CA THR A 108 1.23 -10.57 4.54
C THR A 108 1.39 -10.63 6.05
N ASN A 109 1.97 -9.59 6.65
CA ASN A 109 2.05 -9.42 8.10
C ASN A 109 0.68 -9.07 8.68
N PHE A 110 -0.06 -8.15 8.05
CA PHE A 110 -1.35 -7.69 8.55
C PHE A 110 -2.43 -8.78 8.46
N TRP A 111 -2.52 -9.50 7.34
CA TRP A 111 -3.56 -10.50 7.08
C TRP A 111 -3.31 -11.81 7.83
N THR A 112 -3.75 -11.83 9.08
CA THR A 112 -3.82 -13.03 9.93
C THR A 112 -5.26 -13.29 10.39
N PRO A 113 -5.65 -14.56 10.62
CA PRO A 113 -6.96 -14.87 11.20
C PRO A 113 -7.18 -14.18 12.54
N LYS A 114 -6.12 -13.96 13.33
CA LYS A 114 -6.18 -13.22 14.61
C LYS A 114 -6.56 -11.76 14.38
N ASN A 115 -5.92 -11.09 13.43
CA ASN A 115 -6.16 -9.68 13.12
C ASN A 115 -7.55 -9.48 12.53
N ILE A 116 -7.99 -10.36 11.63
CA ILE A 116 -9.36 -10.27 11.09
C ILE A 116 -10.40 -10.49 12.18
N LYS A 117 -10.22 -11.50 13.05
CA LYS A 117 -11.10 -11.70 14.20
C LYS A 117 -11.17 -10.48 15.11
N LYS A 118 -10.06 -9.73 15.27
CA LYS A 118 -10.07 -8.47 16.02
C LYS A 118 -10.91 -7.40 15.33
N ILE A 119 -10.77 -7.23 14.01
CA ILE A 119 -11.58 -6.27 13.23
C ILE A 119 -13.07 -6.64 13.36
N VAL A 120 -13.44 -7.90 13.06
CA VAL A 120 -14.81 -8.41 13.17
C VAL A 120 -15.36 -8.22 14.59
N LYS A 121 -14.56 -8.53 15.62
CA LYS A 121 -14.99 -8.40 17.02
C LYS A 121 -15.19 -6.93 17.44
N LYS A 122 -14.28 -6.03 17.02
CA LYS A 122 -14.27 -4.62 17.39
C LYS A 122 -15.41 -3.87 16.72
N PHE A 123 -15.56 -4.04 15.41
CA PHE A 123 -16.49 -3.24 14.61
C PHE A 123 -17.82 -3.93 14.31
N LYS A 124 -17.94 -5.23 14.64
CA LYS A 124 -19.16 -6.02 14.37
C LYS A 124 -19.59 -5.96 12.90
N ILE A 125 -18.59 -6.02 12.01
CA ILE A 125 -18.73 -5.85 10.57
C ILE A 125 -18.17 -7.06 9.83
N ASN A 126 -18.75 -7.38 8.68
CA ASN A 126 -18.21 -8.42 7.82
C ASN A 126 -16.91 -7.91 7.19
N VAL A 127 -15.84 -8.70 7.19
CA VAL A 127 -14.54 -8.27 6.66
C VAL A 127 -14.21 -9.00 5.37
N ILE A 128 -13.96 -8.23 4.32
CA ILE A 128 -13.70 -8.70 2.98
C ILE A 128 -12.30 -8.22 2.59
N PRO A 129 -11.28 -9.08 2.68
CA PRO A 129 -9.95 -8.70 2.27
C PRO A 129 -9.90 -8.53 0.75
N GLN A 130 -9.32 -7.42 0.28
CA GLN A 130 -9.02 -7.16 -1.13
C GLN A 130 -7.52 -7.05 -1.32
N ASN A 131 -7.00 -7.62 -2.40
CA ASN A 131 -5.59 -7.48 -2.74
C ASN A 131 -5.40 -6.35 -3.74
N ALA A 132 -4.65 -5.33 -3.33
CA ALA A 132 -4.38 -4.16 -4.16
C ALA A 132 -3.49 -4.41 -5.36
N THR A 133 -2.56 -5.37 -5.25
CA THR A 133 -1.61 -5.72 -6.32
C THR A 133 -2.33 -6.23 -7.56
N PHE A 134 -3.44 -6.93 -7.37
CA PHE A 134 -4.23 -7.48 -8.48
C PHE A 134 -5.58 -6.77 -8.67
N GLY A 135 -5.97 -5.87 -7.77
CA GLY A 135 -7.26 -5.16 -7.87
C GLY A 135 -8.48 -6.06 -7.66
N TYR A 136 -8.30 -7.27 -7.14
CA TYR A 136 -9.34 -8.28 -7.01
C TYR A 136 -9.56 -8.71 -5.57
N PHE A 137 -10.77 -9.18 -5.26
CA PHE A 137 -11.03 -9.93 -4.04
C PHE A 137 -10.29 -11.27 -4.08
N PHE A 138 -10.09 -11.89 -2.91
CA PHE A 138 -9.59 -13.27 -2.90
C PHE A 138 -10.68 -14.19 -3.47
N TYR A 139 -10.46 -14.71 -4.68
CA TYR A 139 -11.39 -15.59 -5.41
C TYR A 139 -10.95 -17.04 -5.44
N GLU A 140 -11.89 -17.96 -5.56
CA GLU A 140 -11.61 -19.40 -5.69
C GLU A 140 -10.83 -19.74 -6.97
N LYS A 141 -11.00 -18.97 -8.06
CA LYS A 141 -10.49 -19.28 -9.41
C LYS A 141 -9.31 -18.41 -9.88
N ALA A 142 -8.48 -17.88 -8.98
CA ALA A 142 -7.26 -17.18 -9.40
C ALA A 142 -6.36 -18.07 -10.29
N SER A 143 -5.65 -17.48 -11.25
CA SER A 143 -4.69 -18.19 -12.12
C SER A 143 -3.52 -18.75 -11.31
N ASP A 144 -2.82 -19.75 -11.85
CA ASP A 144 -1.70 -20.40 -11.14
C ASP A 144 -0.51 -19.46 -10.91
N GLY A 145 -0.29 -18.51 -11.82
CA GLY A 145 0.66 -17.41 -11.65
C GLY A 145 0.34 -16.55 -10.43
N GLU A 146 -0.92 -16.16 -10.24
CA GLU A 146 -1.39 -15.39 -9.08
C GLU A 146 -1.33 -16.21 -7.78
N LYS A 147 -1.69 -17.49 -7.84
CA LYS A 147 -1.60 -18.41 -6.69
C LYS A 147 -0.18 -18.55 -6.17
N SER A 148 0.84 -18.52 -7.04
CA SER A 148 2.24 -18.62 -6.61
C SER A 148 2.67 -17.43 -5.73
N LYS A 149 2.28 -16.21 -6.12
CA LYS A 149 2.60 -14.95 -5.42
C LYS A 149 1.83 -14.80 -4.11
N LEU A 150 0.57 -15.23 -4.08
CA LEU A 150 -0.33 -15.05 -2.93
C LEU A 150 -0.59 -16.33 -2.11
N LYS A 151 0.18 -17.40 -2.35
CA LYS A 151 -0.09 -18.75 -1.84
C LYS A 151 -0.41 -18.79 -0.34
N LYS A 152 0.32 -18.01 0.46
CA LYS A 152 0.15 -17.97 1.92
C LYS A 152 -1.16 -17.29 2.34
N ILE A 153 -1.50 -16.16 1.73
CA ILE A 153 -2.73 -15.41 2.05
C ILE A 153 -3.95 -16.20 1.54
N TYR A 154 -3.87 -16.72 0.31
CA TYR A 154 -4.93 -17.51 -0.31
C TYR A 154 -5.26 -18.79 0.46
N ARG A 155 -4.25 -19.53 0.94
CA ARG A 155 -4.48 -20.70 1.82
C ARG A 155 -5.23 -20.34 3.09
N LYS A 156 -4.93 -19.17 3.68
CA LYS A 156 -5.66 -18.68 4.86
C LYS A 156 -7.09 -18.28 4.49
N SER A 157 -7.32 -17.78 3.27
CA SER A 157 -8.64 -17.34 2.85
C SER A 157 -9.62 -18.45 2.48
N LYS A 158 -9.15 -19.62 2.06
CA LYS A 158 -10.03 -20.77 1.80
C LYS A 158 -10.87 -21.27 2.99
N ARG A 159 -10.54 -20.86 4.22
CA ARG A 159 -11.30 -21.23 5.44
C ARG A 159 -12.46 -20.26 5.75
N GLN A 160 -12.72 -19.32 4.85
CA GLN A 160 -13.73 -18.29 4.97
C GLN A 160 -15.05 -18.71 4.30
N LYS A 161 -16.09 -17.87 4.45
CA LYS A 161 -17.32 -18.03 3.67
C LYS A 161 -17.15 -17.42 2.28
N SER A 162 -17.97 -17.88 1.33
CA SER A 162 -18.05 -17.34 -0.02
C SER A 162 -19.22 -16.35 -0.14
N GLY A 163 -19.00 -15.20 -0.77
CA GLY A 163 -20.00 -14.19 -1.12
C GLY A 163 -20.05 -13.94 -2.63
N ILE A 164 -20.97 -13.11 -3.08
CA ILE A 164 -21.19 -12.81 -4.51
C ILE A 164 -20.90 -11.33 -4.77
N TYR A 165 -19.99 -11.04 -5.69
CA TYR A 165 -19.74 -9.68 -6.20
C TYR A 165 -20.51 -9.49 -7.50
N LYS A 166 -21.25 -8.38 -7.58
CA LYS A 166 -22.04 -7.97 -8.75
C LYS A 166 -21.57 -6.59 -9.21
N ASP A 167 -21.14 -6.54 -10.47
CA ASP A 167 -20.77 -5.33 -11.21
C ASP A 167 -21.55 -5.33 -12.55
N ARG A 168 -21.37 -4.30 -13.40
CA ARG A 168 -21.88 -4.19 -14.77
C ARG A 168 -21.45 -5.33 -15.71
N SER A 169 -20.44 -6.12 -15.32
CA SER A 169 -20.04 -7.31 -16.06
C SER A 169 -21.08 -8.43 -15.91
N PRO A 170 -21.41 -9.18 -16.97
CA PRO A 170 -22.43 -10.24 -16.92
C PRO A 170 -22.08 -11.40 -15.97
N ASP A 171 -20.81 -11.55 -15.61
CA ASP A 171 -20.33 -12.64 -14.79
C ASP A 171 -20.28 -12.26 -13.30
N GLN A 172 -21.18 -12.87 -12.52
CA GLN A 172 -21.13 -12.81 -11.05
C GLN A 172 -19.87 -13.54 -10.56
N GLN A 173 -19.10 -12.88 -9.70
CA GLN A 173 -17.85 -13.45 -9.17
C GLN A 173 -18.02 -13.86 -7.70
N GLN A 174 -17.44 -15.01 -7.32
CA GLN A 174 -17.47 -15.50 -5.94
C GLN A 174 -16.19 -15.13 -5.19
N PHE A 175 -16.31 -14.40 -4.09
CA PHE A 175 -15.19 -13.97 -3.24
C PHE A 175 -15.23 -14.57 -1.84
N TYR A 176 -14.10 -14.57 -1.14
CA TYR A 176 -14.00 -15.01 0.26
C TYR A 176 -14.14 -13.86 1.26
N TYR A 177 -14.86 -14.10 2.37
CA TYR A 177 -15.01 -13.14 3.47
C TYR A 177 -15.14 -13.76 4.86
N TYR A 178 -14.86 -12.95 5.88
CA TYR A 178 -15.07 -13.31 7.28
C TYR A 178 -16.38 -12.72 7.81
N PRO A 179 -17.39 -13.56 8.11
CA PRO A 179 -18.65 -13.08 8.63
C PRO A 179 -18.53 -12.60 10.08
N PHE A 180 -19.12 -11.46 10.41
CA PHE A 180 -19.50 -11.17 11.81
C PHE A 180 -20.80 -11.92 12.15
N ASN A 181 -21.74 -11.95 11.19
CA ASN A 181 -22.99 -12.68 11.29
C ASN A 181 -22.92 -13.94 10.44
N SER A 182 -22.80 -15.09 11.09
CA SER A 182 -22.71 -16.38 10.39
C SER A 182 -23.97 -16.73 9.58
N LYS A 183 -25.10 -16.03 9.77
CA LYS A 183 -26.35 -16.28 9.05
C LYS A 183 -26.51 -15.42 7.78
N GLU A 184 -25.64 -14.43 7.56
CA GLU A 184 -25.73 -13.53 6.41
C GLU A 184 -24.97 -14.05 5.18
N ASN A 185 -25.62 -13.99 4.02
CA ASN A 185 -24.98 -14.08 2.72
C ASN A 185 -24.60 -12.66 2.27
N ILE A 186 -23.32 -12.44 1.97
CA ILE A 186 -22.89 -11.12 1.47
C ILE A 186 -23.02 -11.09 -0.05
N THR A 187 -23.71 -10.08 -0.54
CA THR A 187 -23.68 -9.68 -1.94
C THR A 187 -23.07 -8.30 -2.01
N LEU A 188 -21.90 -8.12 -2.62
CA LEU A 188 -21.33 -6.80 -2.87
C LEU A 188 -21.85 -6.27 -4.20
N ILE A 189 -22.31 -5.02 -4.22
CA ILE A 189 -22.85 -4.37 -5.41
C ILE A 189 -22.07 -3.07 -5.65
N ASP A 190 -21.31 -3.02 -6.74
CA ASP A 190 -20.60 -1.80 -7.16
C ASP A 190 -21.49 -0.96 -8.10
N GLN A 191 -22.65 -0.56 -7.57
CA GLN A 191 -23.59 0.33 -8.26
C GLN A 191 -23.94 1.47 -7.32
N TYR A 192 -23.39 2.66 -7.57
CA TYR A 192 -23.93 3.88 -6.97
C TYR A 192 -25.43 3.99 -7.28
N PRO A 193 -26.31 4.30 -6.30
CA PRO A 193 -26.03 4.63 -4.89
C PRO A 193 -26.14 3.46 -3.88
N ASN A 194 -26.33 2.22 -4.33
CA ASN A 194 -26.64 1.05 -3.50
C ASN A 194 -25.41 0.27 -3.03
N ILE A 195 -24.30 0.96 -2.76
CA ILE A 195 -23.09 0.34 -2.24
C ILE A 195 -23.37 -0.11 -0.80
N ASN A 196 -23.26 -1.42 -0.55
CA ASN A 196 -23.54 -2.01 0.76
C ASN A 196 -22.27 -2.37 1.55
N PHE A 197 -21.16 -1.70 1.23
CA PHE A 197 -19.88 -1.88 1.87
C PHE A 197 -19.14 -0.55 2.01
N THR A 198 -18.39 -0.41 3.10
CA THR A 198 -17.39 0.64 3.27
C THR A 198 -16.09 0.13 2.69
N THR A 199 -15.30 0.98 2.05
CA THR A 199 -13.92 0.63 1.69
C THR A 199 -12.95 1.29 2.67
N LEU A 200 -11.94 0.53 3.10
CA LEU A 200 -10.80 1.05 3.85
C LEU A 200 -9.53 0.66 3.11
N ARG A 201 -8.84 1.67 2.57
CA ARG A 201 -7.52 1.50 2.00
C ARG A 201 -6.46 1.94 3.01
N LEU A 202 -5.55 1.01 3.33
CA LEU A 202 -4.38 1.25 4.15
C LEU A 202 -3.15 1.36 3.23
N TYR A 203 -2.54 2.55 3.14
CA TYR A 203 -1.24 2.67 2.49
C TYR A 203 -0.14 2.53 3.53
N ILE A 204 0.67 1.48 3.41
CA ILE A 204 1.75 1.20 4.34
C ILE A 204 3.08 1.69 3.74
N ARG A 205 3.94 2.26 4.58
CA ARG A 205 5.33 2.59 4.25
C ARG A 205 6.25 2.22 5.40
N ASN A 206 7.29 1.44 5.14
CA ASN A 206 8.36 1.20 6.11
C ASN A 206 9.43 2.29 5.99
N GLU A 207 10.00 2.67 7.13
CA GLU A 207 11.04 3.69 7.22
C GLU A 207 12.12 3.27 8.23
N VAL A 208 13.34 3.77 8.01
CA VAL A 208 14.49 3.55 8.90
C VAL A 208 14.17 4.05 10.33
N GLY A 209 14.74 3.38 11.32
CA GLY A 209 14.49 3.62 12.74
C GLY A 209 13.31 2.82 13.29
N ASN A 210 13.03 1.63 12.72
CA ASN A 210 11.87 0.80 13.01
C ASN A 210 10.54 1.59 12.97
N LYS A 211 10.33 2.32 11.88
CA LYS A 211 9.15 3.15 11.66
C LYS A 211 8.25 2.55 10.59
N VAL A 212 6.94 2.74 10.76
CA VAL A 212 5.93 2.39 9.77
C VAL A 212 4.90 3.51 9.70
N SER A 213 4.77 4.15 8.54
CA SER A 213 3.67 5.08 8.24
C SER A 213 2.49 4.31 7.66
N VAL A 214 1.28 4.70 8.07
CA VAL A 214 0.01 4.14 7.60
C VAL A 214 -0.94 5.28 7.29
N GLU A 215 -1.35 5.39 6.03
CA GLU A 215 -2.44 6.27 5.62
C GLU A 215 -3.75 5.46 5.59
N TYR A 216 -4.75 5.93 6.32
CA TYR A 216 -6.12 5.42 6.32
C TYR A 216 -6.96 6.26 5.37
N ARG A 217 -7.49 5.63 4.33
CA ARG A 217 -8.41 6.26 3.38
C ARG A 217 -9.71 5.45 3.31
N TYR A 218 -10.79 6.09 3.73
CA TYR A 218 -12.14 5.51 3.72
C TYR A 218 -12.89 5.91 2.46
N ASP A 219 -13.77 5.04 1.97
CA ASP A 219 -14.62 5.27 0.80
C ASP A 219 -13.81 5.84 -0.36
N VAL A 220 -12.86 5.05 -0.88
CA VAL A 220 -11.76 5.51 -1.75
C VAL A 220 -12.18 6.30 -2.99
N ASP A 221 -13.40 6.09 -3.49
CA ASP A 221 -13.98 6.81 -4.64
C ASP A 221 -14.55 8.19 -4.26
N ASN A 222 -14.71 8.47 -2.97
CA ASN A 222 -15.09 9.77 -2.46
C ASN A 222 -13.84 10.65 -2.23
N MET A 223 -13.48 11.42 -3.27
CA MET A 223 -12.33 12.34 -3.22
C MET A 223 -12.45 13.46 -2.17
N SER A 224 -13.64 13.73 -1.63
CA SER A 224 -13.83 14.75 -0.59
C SER A 224 -13.42 14.28 0.80
N ARG A 225 -13.27 12.97 1.02
CA ARG A 225 -12.84 12.44 2.32
C ARG A 225 -11.33 12.59 2.49
N LYS A 226 -10.95 13.23 3.60
CA LYS A 226 -9.56 13.39 3.99
C LYS A 226 -8.98 12.06 4.44
N SER A 227 -7.76 11.77 4.02
CA SER A 227 -6.97 10.67 4.54
C SER A 227 -6.37 11.03 5.90
N VAL A 228 -6.27 10.06 6.80
CA VAL A 228 -5.55 10.21 8.07
C VAL A 228 -4.22 9.49 7.96
N VAL A 229 -3.10 10.18 8.18
CA VAL A 229 -1.77 9.57 8.21
C VAL A 229 -1.34 9.36 9.65
N LYS A 230 -0.84 8.17 9.96
CA LYS A 230 -0.25 7.82 11.25
C LYS A 230 1.18 7.33 11.05
N LEU A 231 2.09 7.75 11.93
CA LEU A 231 3.46 7.24 11.97
C LEU A 231 3.67 6.46 13.27
N TYR A 232 4.01 5.18 13.14
CA TYR A 232 4.33 4.32 14.28
C TYR A 232 5.83 4.07 14.36
N GLN A 233 6.38 4.10 15.57
CA GLN A 233 7.78 3.72 15.81
C GLN A 233 7.88 2.67 16.91
N TYR A 234 8.71 1.66 16.68
CA TYR A 234 9.04 0.66 17.70
C TYR A 234 10.18 1.16 18.59
N LYS A 235 9.92 1.33 19.88
CA LYS A 235 10.92 1.76 20.86
C LYS A 235 10.63 1.12 22.22
N ASN A 236 11.68 0.63 22.89
CA ASN A 236 11.59 0.00 24.21
C ASN A 236 10.57 -1.15 24.28
N GLY A 237 10.55 -2.00 23.24
CA GLY A 237 9.72 -3.20 23.22
C GLY A 237 8.27 -3.01 22.74
N ASP A 238 7.85 -1.78 22.40
CA ASP A 238 6.47 -1.49 22.01
C ASP A 238 6.34 -0.48 20.85
N TRP A 239 5.19 -0.52 20.17
CA TRP A 239 4.85 0.41 19.08
C TRP A 239 4.09 1.63 19.61
N LYS A 240 4.60 2.81 19.27
CA LYS A 240 3.99 4.10 19.66
C LYS A 240 3.61 4.92 18.43
N ASP A 241 2.46 5.57 18.49
CA ASP A 241 2.07 6.61 17.54
C ASP A 241 2.89 7.88 17.83
N ILE A 242 3.71 8.29 16.88
CA ILE A 242 4.58 9.47 16.94
C ILE A 242 4.16 10.55 15.93
N THR A 243 2.96 10.45 15.36
CA THR A 243 2.46 11.34 14.30
C THR A 243 2.62 12.82 14.68
N ARG A 244 2.23 13.21 15.89
CA ARG A 244 2.32 14.61 16.35
C ARG A 244 3.75 15.10 16.62
N GLN A 245 4.71 14.19 16.81
CA GLN A 245 6.09 14.54 17.14
C GLN A 245 6.91 14.91 15.90
N GLU A 246 6.51 14.48 14.70
CA GLU A 246 7.15 14.87 13.43
C GLU A 246 6.49 16.09 12.77
N TYR A 247 5.19 16.34 12.99
CA TYR A 247 4.47 17.50 12.43
C TYR A 247 4.30 18.65 13.43
N GLY A 248 4.99 18.60 14.58
CA GLY A 248 4.91 19.56 15.70
C GLY A 248 6.12 20.47 15.84
N HIS A 249 6.82 20.76 14.74
CA HIS A 249 7.76 21.86 14.64
C HIS A 249 7.29 22.80 13.53
N ASP A 250 6.24 23.57 13.82
CA ASP A 250 5.94 24.86 13.23
C ASP A 250 5.48 25.80 14.37
#